data_AF-A0A4S8S315-F1
#
_entry.id   AF-A0A4S8S315-F1
#
_cell.length_a   1.000
_cell.length_b   1.000
_cell.length_c   1.000
_cell.angle_alpha   90.00
_cell.angle_beta   90.00
_cell.angle_gamma   90.00
#
_symmetry.space_group_name_H-M   'P 1'
#
loop_
_entity.id
_entity.type
_entity.pdbx_description
1 polymer ?
#
loop_
_entity_poly.entity_id
_entity_poly.type
_entity_poly.pdbx_seq_one_letter_code
_entity_poly.pdbx_strand_id
1 'polypeptide(L)'
;MASNLEQASEVQRRQEKSEQARQRFLDSIARSTDYDWIMQNIRFGIEYPQQVYLQHGTKRTDEQLESQLKQTWWKTVEVAKLYPADDDGRQYKLIAWVAGARARGTVPSTTQDAYVADGGKILWKDLPFFEDALENAWADEANLSKEKWTNLNAFASGLAQVTGMDLMQFGLQTIKATLEEPRPLSSGNTESQAGHKSVAELLPAAILWLGRSYSFFKVMLPIIERAIKEGKQPPTGCGSGIAPGELALAGGVTRDGLSLAR
;
A
#
# COMPACT_ATOMS: atom_id res chain seq x y z
N MET A 1 21.08 30.69 -17.73
CA MET A 1 21.31 29.37 -18.37
C MET A 1 22.23 28.45 -17.57
N ALA A 2 23.36 28.92 -17.01
CA ALA A 2 24.24 28.08 -16.16
C ALA A 2 23.56 27.53 -14.88
N SER A 3 22.73 28.33 -14.21
CA SER A 3 22.02 27.93 -12.97
C SER A 3 21.00 26.79 -13.15
N ASN A 4 20.34 26.70 -14.33
CA ASN A 4 19.40 25.61 -14.61
C ASN A 4 20.11 24.28 -14.90
N LEU A 5 21.33 24.33 -15.46
CA LEU A 5 22.16 23.15 -15.73
C LEU A 5 22.75 22.56 -14.44
N GLU A 6 23.15 23.41 -13.48
CA GLU A 6 23.59 22.97 -12.16
C GLU A 6 22.46 22.34 -11.35
N GLN A 7 21.27 22.95 -11.35
CA GLN A 7 20.09 22.37 -10.68
C GLN A 7 19.68 21.02 -11.28
N ALA A 8 19.68 20.89 -12.62
CA ALA A 8 19.40 19.62 -13.29
C ALA A 8 20.43 18.53 -12.95
N SER A 9 21.72 18.89 -12.91
CA SER A 9 22.79 17.96 -12.52
C SER A 9 22.67 17.50 -11.07
N GLU A 10 22.23 18.37 -10.16
CA GLU A 10 22.07 18.04 -8.76
C GLU A 10 20.85 17.14 -8.50
N VAL A 11 19.74 17.40 -9.18
CA VAL A 11 18.56 16.51 -9.15
C VAL A 11 18.90 15.12 -9.66
N GLN A 12 19.64 15.02 -10.76
CA GLN A 12 20.06 13.74 -11.32
C GLN A 12 20.97 12.96 -10.37
N ARG A 13 21.95 13.61 -9.74
CA ARG A 13 22.79 12.98 -8.70
C ARG A 13 22.00 12.51 -7.49
N ARG A 14 20.94 13.24 -7.09
CA ARG A 14 20.07 12.83 -5.97
C ARG A 14 19.25 11.58 -6.33
N GLN A 15 18.75 11.50 -7.56
CA GLN A 15 18.05 10.32 -8.08
C GLN A 15 18.96 9.09 -8.10
N GLU A 16 20.15 9.20 -8.69
CA GLU A 16 21.14 8.11 -8.74
C GLU A 16 21.51 7.58 -7.35
N LYS A 17 21.70 8.48 -6.37
CA LYS A 17 21.96 8.09 -4.97
C LYS A 17 20.78 7.33 -4.36
N SER A 18 19.56 7.76 -4.64
CA SER A 18 18.35 7.10 -4.17
C SER A 18 18.23 5.68 -4.75
N GLU A 19 18.46 5.53 -6.05
CA GLU A 19 18.45 4.23 -6.73
C GLU A 19 19.53 3.29 -6.21
N GLN A 20 20.75 3.78 -6.01
CA GLN A 20 21.81 2.98 -5.39
C GLN A 20 21.45 2.54 -3.98
N ALA A 21 20.82 3.41 -3.18
CA ALA A 21 20.36 3.06 -1.84
C ALA A 21 19.25 2.01 -1.88
N ARG A 22 18.34 2.09 -2.86
CA ARG A 22 17.32 1.06 -3.11
C ARG A 22 17.97 -0.28 -3.46
N GLN A 23 18.90 -0.29 -4.42
CA GLN A 23 19.58 -1.52 -4.83
C GLN A 23 20.34 -2.16 -3.67
N ARG A 24 21.09 -1.37 -2.89
CA ARG A 24 21.79 -1.87 -1.68
C ARG A 24 20.83 -2.48 -0.67
N PHE A 25 19.65 -1.91 -0.51
CA PHE A 25 18.63 -2.47 0.37
C PHE A 25 18.09 -3.80 -0.17
N LEU A 26 17.78 -3.87 -1.46
CA LEU A 26 17.35 -5.12 -2.11
C LEU A 26 18.41 -6.21 -1.97
N ASP A 27 19.68 -5.89 -2.21
CA ASP A 27 20.78 -6.83 -2.04
C ASP A 27 20.90 -7.30 -0.58
N SER A 28 20.67 -6.40 0.39
CA SER A 28 20.72 -6.70 1.82
C SER A 28 19.61 -7.66 2.26
N ILE A 29 18.37 -7.41 1.84
CA ILE A 29 17.23 -8.26 2.20
C ILE A 29 17.25 -9.59 1.44
N ALA A 30 17.82 -9.63 0.23
CA ALA A 30 17.99 -10.88 -0.53
C ALA A 30 19.02 -11.82 0.11
N ARG A 31 20.03 -11.27 0.79
CA ARG A 31 21.12 -12.05 1.42
C ARG A 31 20.87 -12.38 2.88
N SER A 32 19.90 -11.73 3.53
CA SER A 32 19.70 -11.83 4.96
C SER A 32 18.53 -12.73 5.32
N THR A 33 18.78 -13.70 6.20
CA THR A 33 17.74 -14.47 6.90
C THR A 33 17.40 -13.86 8.26
N ASP A 34 18.08 -12.79 8.67
CA ASP A 34 17.84 -12.10 9.92
C ASP A 34 16.71 -11.08 9.72
N TYR A 35 15.51 -11.49 10.10
CA TYR A 35 14.32 -10.68 9.95
C TYR A 35 14.17 -9.61 11.02
N ASP A 36 14.93 -9.69 12.12
CA ASP A 36 14.86 -8.73 13.21
C ASP A 36 15.57 -7.43 12.85
N TRP A 37 16.72 -7.47 12.17
CA TRP A 37 17.34 -6.22 11.68
C TRP A 37 16.45 -5.52 10.64
N ILE A 38 15.76 -6.27 9.77
CA ILE A 38 14.83 -5.71 8.77
C ILE A 38 13.71 -4.96 9.48
N MET A 39 13.08 -5.61 10.46
CA MET A 39 12.03 -5.00 11.28
C MET A 39 12.53 -3.76 12.03
N GLN A 40 13.74 -3.81 12.57
CA GLN A 40 14.35 -2.64 13.21
C GLN A 40 14.58 -1.51 12.21
N ASN A 41 15.02 -1.80 10.97
CA ASN A 41 15.21 -0.78 9.94
C ASN A 41 13.90 -0.05 9.62
N ILE A 42 12.81 -0.80 9.45
CA ILE A 42 11.47 -0.23 9.23
C ILE A 42 11.01 0.58 10.44
N ARG A 43 11.13 0.02 11.64
CA ARG A 43 10.80 0.71 12.89
C ARG A 43 11.56 2.03 13.02
N PHE A 44 12.87 2.03 12.82
CA PHE A 44 13.67 3.27 12.85
C PHE A 44 13.25 4.23 11.74
N GLY A 45 12.94 3.74 10.54
CA GLY A 45 12.41 4.55 9.44
C GLY A 45 11.09 5.25 9.76
N ILE A 46 10.27 4.67 10.64
CA ILE A 46 8.99 5.22 11.10
C ILE A 46 9.17 6.11 12.35
N GLU A 47 10.00 5.71 13.32
CA GLU A 47 10.16 6.39 14.61
C GLU A 47 11.14 7.57 14.56
N TYR A 48 12.25 7.41 13.84
CA TYR A 48 13.34 8.36 13.86
C TYR A 48 13.04 9.70 13.17
N PRO A 49 12.36 9.77 12.00
CA PRO A 49 12.03 11.06 11.39
C PRO A 49 11.22 11.95 12.33
N GLN A 50 10.29 11.37 13.08
CA GLN A 50 9.50 12.08 14.08
C GLN A 50 10.38 12.65 15.21
N GLN A 51 11.26 11.83 15.77
CA GLN A 51 12.16 12.27 16.85
C GLN A 51 13.10 13.39 16.39
N VAL A 52 13.68 13.25 15.20
CA VAL A 52 14.59 14.27 14.64
C VAL A 52 13.84 15.56 14.30
N TYR A 53 12.63 15.47 13.73
CA TYR A 53 11.83 16.66 13.44
C TYR A 53 11.43 17.40 14.72
N LEU A 54 11.01 16.68 15.76
CA LEU A 54 10.65 17.25 17.05
C LEU A 54 11.85 17.82 17.82
N GLN A 55 13.04 17.21 17.73
CA GLN A 55 14.22 17.62 18.50
C GLN A 55 15.13 18.62 17.75
N HIS A 56 15.06 18.64 16.42
CA HIS A 56 15.99 19.37 15.56
C HIS A 56 15.30 20.06 14.38
N GLY A 57 14.10 20.62 14.58
CA GLY A 57 13.29 21.27 13.54
C GLY A 57 14.00 22.34 12.68
N THR A 58 15.23 22.72 13.01
CA THR A 58 16.12 23.62 12.26
C THR A 58 17.20 22.93 11.41
N LYS A 59 17.37 21.60 11.45
CA LYS A 59 18.50 20.89 10.78
C LYS A 59 18.15 20.13 9.50
N ARG A 60 16.86 19.86 9.23
CA ARG A 60 16.45 19.13 8.01
C ARG A 60 15.36 19.90 7.28
N THR A 61 15.47 19.92 5.96
CA THR A 61 14.46 20.54 5.09
C THR A 61 13.27 19.60 4.89
N ASP A 62 12.12 20.16 4.52
CA ASP A 62 10.91 19.39 4.22
C ASP A 62 11.15 18.36 3.11
N GLU A 63 11.90 18.70 2.07
CA GLU A 63 12.31 17.78 0.99
C GLU A 63 13.08 16.55 1.49
N GLN A 64 13.95 16.74 2.50
CA GLN A 64 14.73 15.64 3.08
C GLN A 64 13.83 14.71 3.88
N LEU A 65 12.83 15.26 4.58
CA LEU A 65 11.84 14.49 5.31
C LEU A 65 10.95 13.68 4.34
N GLU A 66 10.45 14.30 3.28
CA GLU A 66 9.66 13.60 2.26
C GLU A 66 10.43 12.45 1.61
N SER A 67 11.67 12.72 1.19
CA SER A 67 12.53 11.70 0.57
C SER A 67 12.74 10.52 1.50
N GLN A 68 12.94 10.78 2.81
CA GLN A 68 13.06 9.73 3.80
C GLN A 68 11.76 8.93 3.97
N LEU A 69 10.59 9.59 4.00
CA LEU A 69 9.29 8.91 4.11
C LEU A 69 9.01 8.02 2.90
N LYS A 70 9.19 8.55 1.68
CA LYS A 70 9.08 7.80 0.42
C LYS A 70 9.96 6.55 0.46
N GLN A 71 11.19 6.68 0.98
CA GLN A 71 12.10 5.54 1.12
C GLN A 71 11.64 4.54 2.19
N THR A 72 11.15 5.02 3.34
CA THR A 72 10.60 4.16 4.41
C THR A 72 9.43 3.33 3.91
N TRP A 73 8.46 3.94 3.22
CA TRP A 73 7.29 3.22 2.70
C TRP A 73 7.65 2.25 1.59
N TRP A 74 8.51 2.65 0.66
CA TRP A 74 9.03 1.73 -0.34
C TRP A 74 9.70 0.50 0.31
N LYS A 75 10.58 0.70 1.30
CA LYS A 75 11.20 -0.42 2.03
C LYS A 75 10.18 -1.30 2.74
N THR A 76 9.17 -0.69 3.36
CA THR A 76 8.10 -1.41 4.07
C THR A 76 7.35 -2.34 3.11
N VAL A 77 7.03 -1.86 1.91
CA VAL A 77 6.37 -2.64 0.86
C VAL A 77 7.27 -3.75 0.31
N GLU A 78 8.56 -3.48 0.09
CA GLU A 78 9.52 -4.52 -0.33
C GLU A 78 9.65 -5.64 0.72
N VAL A 79 9.67 -5.27 2.01
CA VAL A 79 9.70 -6.23 3.11
C VAL A 79 8.40 -7.03 3.19
N ALA A 80 7.26 -6.40 2.95
CA ALA A 80 5.96 -7.08 2.90
C ALA A 80 5.89 -8.18 1.83
N LYS A 81 6.60 -8.02 0.70
CA LYS A 81 6.72 -9.06 -0.34
C LYS A 81 7.50 -10.29 0.15
N LEU A 82 8.38 -10.14 1.13
CA LEU A 82 9.25 -11.22 1.62
C LEU A 82 8.64 -12.04 2.75
N TYR A 83 7.82 -11.43 3.61
CA TYR A 83 7.23 -12.16 4.74
C TYR A 83 6.14 -13.12 4.26
N PRO A 84 6.28 -14.43 4.52
CA PRO A 84 5.28 -15.41 4.10
C PRO A 84 3.89 -15.05 4.62
N ALA A 85 2.87 -15.26 3.78
CA ALA A 85 1.48 -14.98 4.12
C ALA A 85 0.95 -15.82 5.30
N ASP A 86 1.58 -16.97 5.57
CA ASP A 86 1.29 -17.90 6.66
C ASP A 86 2.13 -17.63 7.94
N ASP A 87 3.10 -16.71 7.87
CA ASP A 87 3.84 -16.23 9.04
C ASP A 87 3.09 -15.05 9.70
N ASP A 88 1.99 -15.39 10.39
CA ASP A 88 1.13 -14.41 11.07
C ASP A 88 1.90 -13.50 12.02
N GLY A 89 2.93 -14.01 12.69
CA GLY A 89 3.74 -13.24 13.64
C GLY A 89 4.50 -12.09 12.95
N ARG A 90 5.17 -12.37 11.84
CA ARG A 90 5.91 -11.34 11.10
C ARG A 90 4.98 -10.41 10.33
N GLN A 91 3.94 -10.95 9.70
CA GLN A 91 2.90 -10.17 9.03
C GLN A 91 2.26 -9.17 10.00
N TYR A 92 1.79 -9.65 11.16
CA TYR A 92 1.16 -8.81 12.17
C TYR A 92 2.12 -7.77 12.75
N LYS A 93 3.38 -8.13 13.00
CA LYS A 93 4.38 -7.16 13.51
C LYS A 93 4.59 -6.00 12.53
N LEU A 94 4.68 -6.27 11.23
CA LEU A 94 4.79 -5.21 10.21
C LEU A 94 3.52 -4.34 10.15
N ILE A 95 2.35 -4.97 10.14
CA ILE A 95 1.04 -4.29 10.17
C ILE A 95 0.93 -3.39 11.40
N ALA A 96 1.32 -3.89 12.58
CA ALA A 96 1.26 -3.16 13.84
C ALA A 96 2.17 -1.92 13.85
N TRP A 97 3.32 -1.95 13.17
CA TRP A 97 4.16 -0.76 13.04
C TRP A 97 3.51 0.33 12.19
N VAL A 98 2.90 -0.03 11.06
CA VAL A 98 2.19 0.93 10.19
C VAL A 98 0.92 1.44 10.86
N ALA A 99 0.14 0.56 11.49
CA ALA A 99 -1.04 0.93 12.26
C ALA A 99 -0.67 1.83 13.46
N GLY A 100 0.42 1.50 14.16
CA GLY A 100 0.96 2.28 15.27
C GLY A 100 1.46 3.65 14.82
N ALA A 101 2.08 3.74 13.64
CA ALA A 101 2.41 5.03 13.04
C ALA A 101 1.15 5.86 12.83
N ARG A 102 0.12 5.29 12.18
CA ARG A 102 -1.16 5.95 11.94
C ARG A 102 -1.83 6.45 13.22
N ALA A 103 -1.81 5.63 14.27
CA ALA A 103 -2.39 5.95 15.57
C ALA A 103 -1.69 7.11 16.31
N ARG A 104 -0.43 7.45 15.96
CA ARG A 104 0.29 8.60 16.55
C ARG A 104 -0.32 9.95 16.16
N GLY A 105 -1.19 9.99 15.15
CA GLY A 105 -1.93 11.19 14.77
C GLY A 105 -1.03 12.33 14.28
N THR A 106 -1.43 13.57 14.55
CA THR A 106 -0.74 14.77 14.10
C THR A 106 0.51 15.01 14.95
N VAL A 107 1.68 15.09 14.32
CA VAL A 107 2.87 15.64 14.99
C VAL A 107 2.73 17.17 14.96
N PRO A 108 2.58 17.84 16.12
CA PRO A 108 2.64 19.30 16.15
C PRO A 108 4.05 19.71 15.74
N SER A 109 4.18 20.57 14.74
CA SER A 109 5.49 21.13 14.44
C SER A 109 5.98 22.01 15.59
N THR A 110 7.29 22.04 15.79
CA THR A 110 7.93 23.01 16.67
C THR A 110 7.88 24.43 16.10
N THR A 111 7.53 24.59 14.82
CA THR A 111 7.28 25.87 14.14
C THR A 111 5.79 26.08 13.88
N GLN A 112 4.94 26.03 14.91
CA GLN A 112 3.49 26.40 14.93
C GLN A 112 2.52 25.75 13.90
N ASP A 113 2.97 25.29 12.74
CA ASP A 113 2.15 24.71 11.68
C ASP A 113 2.47 23.23 11.52
N ALA A 114 1.48 22.36 11.68
CA ALA A 114 1.65 20.92 11.47
C ALA A 114 2.34 20.66 10.12
N TYR A 115 3.34 19.78 10.09
CA TYR A 115 3.99 19.42 8.83
C TYR A 115 2.95 18.81 7.88
N VAL A 116 2.72 19.51 6.78
CA VAL A 116 1.85 19.09 5.69
C VAL A 116 2.77 18.59 4.59
N ALA A 117 2.78 17.28 4.34
CA ALA A 117 3.45 16.73 3.16
C ALA A 117 2.75 17.26 1.89
N ASP A 118 3.46 17.31 0.77
CA ASP A 118 2.86 17.73 -0.51
C ASP A 118 1.53 16.99 -0.74
N GLY A 119 0.43 17.75 -0.87
CA GLY A 119 -0.93 17.21 -0.92
C GLY A 119 -1.79 17.30 0.36
N GLY A 120 -1.42 18.10 1.37
CA GLY A 120 -2.36 18.43 2.46
C GLY A 120 -2.47 17.39 3.58
N LYS A 121 -1.65 16.33 3.55
CA LYS A 121 -1.76 15.15 4.43
C LYS A 121 -0.91 15.32 5.70
N ILE A 122 -1.47 14.95 6.85
CA ILE A 122 -0.79 14.94 8.16
C ILE A 122 0.18 13.74 8.22
N LEU A 123 1.45 14.01 8.55
CA LEU A 123 2.61 13.10 8.49
C LEU A 123 2.35 11.63 8.85
N TRP A 124 1.61 11.33 9.90
CA TRP A 124 1.34 9.94 10.29
C TRP A 124 -0.11 9.54 10.20
N LYS A 125 -1.04 10.45 10.51
CA LYS A 125 -2.49 10.17 10.41
C LYS A 125 -2.89 9.68 9.03
N ASP A 126 -2.28 10.27 8.00
CA ASP A 126 -2.64 10.05 6.60
C ASP A 126 -1.59 9.23 5.83
N LEU A 127 -0.49 8.81 6.48
CA LEU A 127 0.60 8.00 5.92
C LEU A 127 1.00 8.46 4.50
N PRO A 128 1.54 9.68 4.34
CA PRO A 128 1.81 10.28 3.03
C PRO A 128 2.76 9.39 2.21
N PHE A 129 2.50 9.28 0.91
CA PHE A 129 3.24 8.44 -0.06
C PHE A 129 3.15 6.92 0.16
N PHE A 130 2.46 6.44 1.21
CA PHE A 130 2.32 5.00 1.44
C PHE A 130 1.43 4.33 0.38
N GLU A 131 0.34 5.00 0.01
CA GLU A 131 -0.55 4.55 -1.06
C GLU A 131 0.20 4.48 -2.40
N ASP A 132 0.93 5.54 -2.78
CA ASP A 132 1.79 5.54 -3.97
C ASP A 132 2.78 4.36 -3.95
N ALA A 133 3.35 4.03 -2.79
CA ALA A 133 4.27 2.89 -2.67
C ALA A 133 3.56 1.54 -2.91
N LEU A 134 2.31 1.40 -2.47
CA LEU A 134 1.47 0.23 -2.77
C LEU A 134 1.05 0.21 -4.24
N GLU A 135 0.59 1.32 -4.81
CA GLU A 135 0.22 1.42 -6.22
C GLU A 135 1.38 1.01 -7.14
N ASN A 136 2.58 1.51 -6.87
CA ASN A 136 3.77 1.13 -7.62
C ASN A 136 4.09 -0.36 -7.50
N ALA A 137 3.86 -0.97 -6.33
CA ALA A 137 4.06 -2.40 -6.15
C ALA A 137 2.96 -3.25 -6.79
N TRP A 138 1.73 -2.75 -6.88
CA TRP A 138 0.62 -3.39 -7.59
C TRP A 138 0.79 -3.32 -9.10
N ALA A 139 1.29 -2.20 -9.63
CA ALA A 139 1.61 -2.04 -11.05
C ALA A 139 2.68 -3.04 -11.52
N ASP A 140 3.52 -3.53 -10.61
CA ASP A 140 4.56 -4.54 -10.87
C ASP A 140 4.05 -5.99 -10.74
N GLU A 141 2.72 -6.22 -10.65
CA GLU A 141 2.10 -7.56 -10.52
C GLU A 141 2.77 -8.56 -11.46
N ALA A 142 2.88 -8.23 -12.74
CA ALA A 142 3.41 -9.11 -13.79
C ALA A 142 4.79 -9.70 -13.43
N ASN A 143 5.67 -8.90 -12.81
CA ASN A 143 7.06 -9.28 -12.53
C ASN A 143 7.26 -9.96 -11.16
N LEU A 144 6.26 -9.90 -10.28
CA LEU A 144 6.35 -10.55 -8.96
C LEU A 144 6.24 -12.07 -9.06
N SER A 145 6.88 -12.82 -8.17
CA SER A 145 6.56 -14.25 -8.06
C SER A 145 5.18 -14.44 -7.41
N LYS A 146 4.60 -15.63 -7.56
CA LYS A 146 3.36 -16.02 -6.86
C LYS A 146 3.46 -15.77 -5.36
N GLU A 147 4.58 -16.16 -4.74
CA GLU A 147 4.81 -16.00 -3.30
C GLU A 147 4.84 -14.52 -2.93
N LYS A 148 5.64 -13.71 -3.63
CA LYS A 148 5.77 -12.27 -3.34
C LYS A 148 4.44 -11.55 -3.50
N TRP A 149 3.66 -11.90 -4.52
CA TRP A 149 2.32 -11.35 -4.73
C TRP A 149 1.36 -11.71 -3.59
N THR A 150 1.37 -12.99 -3.18
CA THR A 150 0.51 -13.48 -2.10
C THR A 150 0.88 -12.81 -0.76
N ASN A 151 2.17 -12.71 -0.46
CA ASN A 151 2.70 -12.07 0.74
C ASN A 151 2.33 -10.59 0.84
N LEU A 152 2.45 -9.86 -0.28
CA LEU A 152 2.07 -8.45 -0.36
C LEU A 152 0.56 -8.26 -0.14
N ASN A 153 -0.27 -9.11 -0.74
CA ASN A 153 -1.72 -9.07 -0.55
C ASN A 153 -2.12 -9.48 0.88
N ALA A 154 -1.40 -10.41 1.51
CA ALA A 154 -1.57 -10.71 2.93
C ALA A 154 -1.28 -9.48 3.79
N PHE A 155 -0.18 -8.78 3.54
CA PHE A 155 0.12 -7.56 4.28
C PHE A 155 -0.96 -6.48 4.10
N ALA A 156 -1.31 -6.14 2.85
CA ALA A 156 -2.26 -5.05 2.57
C ALA A 156 -3.67 -5.35 3.08
N SER A 157 -4.17 -6.58 2.90
CA SER A 157 -5.49 -6.98 3.40
C SER A 157 -5.55 -6.99 4.94
N GLY A 158 -4.46 -7.38 5.60
CA GLY A 158 -4.36 -7.34 7.06
C GLY A 158 -4.30 -5.90 7.59
N LEU A 159 -3.54 -5.04 6.92
CA LEU A 159 -3.47 -3.63 7.25
C LEU A 159 -4.84 -2.96 7.08
N ALA A 160 -5.54 -3.21 5.98
CA ALA A 160 -6.90 -2.72 5.73
C ALA A 160 -7.86 -3.14 6.86
N GLN A 161 -7.79 -4.40 7.28
CA GLN A 161 -8.62 -4.93 8.36
C GLN A 161 -8.34 -4.25 9.71
N VAL A 162 -7.07 -4.07 10.08
CA VAL A 162 -6.69 -3.53 11.40
C VAL A 162 -6.93 -2.03 11.49
N THR A 163 -6.67 -1.30 10.41
CA THR A 163 -6.67 0.17 10.42
C THR A 163 -7.92 0.79 9.81
N GLY A 164 -8.72 0.02 9.06
CA GLY A 164 -9.78 0.57 8.22
C GLY A 164 -9.25 1.53 7.15
N MET A 165 -7.96 1.43 6.78
CA MET A 165 -7.43 2.17 5.63
C MET A 165 -8.18 1.75 4.38
N ASP A 166 -8.34 2.71 3.48
CA ASP A 166 -8.99 2.47 2.21
C ASP A 166 -8.04 1.81 1.21
N LEU A 167 -7.73 0.55 1.47
CA LEU A 167 -6.90 -0.29 0.61
C LEU A 167 -7.75 -1.29 -0.16
N MET A 168 -9.08 -1.18 -0.08
CA MET A 168 -9.99 -2.12 -0.72
C MET A 168 -9.92 -2.08 -2.24
N GLN A 169 -9.53 -0.95 -2.82
CA GLN A 169 -9.28 -0.87 -4.26
C GLN A 169 -8.29 -1.94 -4.73
N PHE A 170 -7.23 -2.19 -3.97
CA PHE A 170 -6.24 -3.23 -4.27
C PHE A 170 -6.84 -4.63 -4.18
N GLY A 171 -7.69 -4.86 -3.18
CA GLY A 171 -8.41 -6.13 -3.04
C GLY A 171 -9.38 -6.38 -4.17
N LEU A 172 -10.15 -5.37 -4.57
CA LEU A 172 -11.09 -5.45 -5.69
C LEU A 172 -10.35 -5.67 -7.01
N GLN A 173 -9.23 -4.99 -7.25
CA GLN A 173 -8.37 -5.22 -8.41
C GLN A 173 -7.87 -6.66 -8.44
N THR A 174 -7.34 -7.17 -7.33
CA THR A 174 -6.87 -8.57 -7.24
C THR A 174 -7.99 -9.57 -7.49
N ILE A 175 -9.18 -9.36 -6.92
CA ILE A 175 -10.34 -10.25 -7.10
C ILE A 175 -10.83 -10.22 -8.55
N LYS A 176 -10.99 -9.03 -9.14
CA LYS A 176 -11.38 -8.85 -10.54
C LYS A 176 -10.38 -9.52 -11.48
N ALA A 177 -9.09 -9.27 -11.28
CA ALA A 177 -8.02 -9.90 -12.05
C ALA A 177 -8.07 -11.43 -11.96
N THR A 178 -8.44 -11.99 -10.80
CA THR A 178 -8.48 -13.44 -10.59
C THR A 178 -9.74 -14.10 -11.17
N LEU A 179 -10.91 -13.46 -11.02
CA LEU A 179 -12.21 -14.11 -11.21
C LEU A 179 -13.00 -13.60 -12.42
N GLU A 180 -12.75 -12.36 -12.85
CA GLU A 180 -13.52 -11.71 -13.93
C GLU A 180 -12.71 -11.54 -15.22
N GLU A 181 -11.39 -11.37 -15.12
CA GLU A 181 -10.54 -11.17 -16.29
C GLU A 181 -10.18 -12.50 -16.98
N PRO A 182 -10.15 -12.55 -18.32
CA PRO A 182 -9.76 -13.75 -19.04
C PRO A 182 -8.27 -14.06 -18.78
N ARG A 183 -8.00 -15.11 -18.00
CA ARG A 183 -6.63 -15.54 -17.65
C ARG A 183 -6.49 -17.06 -17.70
N PRO A 184 -5.28 -17.60 -17.97
CA PRO A 184 -5.08 -19.05 -17.96
C PRO A 184 -5.34 -19.62 -16.57
N LEU A 185 -5.99 -20.78 -16.49
CA LEU A 185 -6.33 -21.42 -15.21
C LEU A 185 -5.08 -21.90 -14.44
N SER A 186 -4.06 -22.36 -15.16
CA SER A 186 -2.81 -22.89 -14.60
C SER A 186 -1.62 -22.40 -15.41
N SER A 187 -0.43 -22.41 -14.81
CA SER A 187 0.81 -21.88 -15.35
C SER A 187 1.41 -22.66 -16.53
N GLY A 188 0.62 -23.48 -17.27
CA GLY A 188 1.14 -24.43 -18.26
C GLY A 188 0.34 -24.57 -19.56
N ASN A 189 1.07 -24.42 -20.67
CA ASN A 189 0.79 -24.90 -22.04
C ASN A 189 -0.33 -24.26 -22.86
N THR A 190 -0.49 -22.95 -22.84
CA THR A 190 -1.13 -22.27 -23.99
C THR A 190 -0.35 -21.02 -24.35
N GLU A 191 -0.15 -20.86 -25.65
CA GLU A 191 0.60 -19.78 -26.28
C GLU A 191 0.23 -18.43 -25.66
N SER A 192 1.23 -17.84 -25.00
CA SER A 192 1.43 -16.40 -24.80
C SER A 192 0.18 -15.52 -24.70
N GLN A 193 -0.35 -15.35 -23.49
CA GLN A 193 -0.55 -13.99 -23.01
C GLN A 193 0.68 -13.61 -22.19
N ALA A 194 1.73 -13.19 -22.91
CA ALA A 194 2.97 -12.75 -22.31
C ALA A 194 2.68 -11.58 -21.35
N GLY A 195 2.76 -11.84 -20.04
CA GLY A 195 2.73 -10.79 -19.01
C GLY A 195 1.66 -10.94 -17.92
N HIS A 196 0.69 -11.85 -18.03
CA HIS A 196 -0.37 -11.99 -17.01
C HIS A 196 -0.24 -13.30 -16.21
N LYS A 197 -0.36 -13.19 -14.87
CA LYS A 197 -0.40 -14.35 -13.97
C LYS A 197 -1.63 -15.21 -14.24
N SER A 198 -1.47 -16.52 -14.05
CA SER A 198 -2.61 -17.45 -14.08
C SER A 198 -3.54 -17.26 -12.88
N VAL A 199 -4.77 -17.77 -13.00
CA VAL A 199 -5.74 -17.80 -11.90
C VAL A 199 -5.15 -18.54 -10.70
N ALA A 200 -4.47 -19.67 -10.90
CA ALA A 200 -3.82 -20.43 -9.82
C ALA A 200 -2.71 -19.67 -9.06
N GLU A 201 -2.13 -18.65 -9.68
CA GLU A 201 -1.12 -17.78 -9.06
C GLU A 201 -1.75 -16.61 -8.30
N LEU A 202 -2.89 -16.10 -8.77
CA LEU A 202 -3.59 -14.97 -8.13
C LEU A 202 -4.59 -15.40 -7.05
N LEU A 203 -5.16 -16.60 -7.17
CA LEU A 203 -6.23 -17.09 -6.30
C LEU A 203 -5.88 -17.06 -4.80
N PRO A 204 -4.67 -17.43 -4.34
CA PRO A 204 -4.34 -17.30 -2.92
C PRO A 204 -4.47 -15.85 -2.40
N ALA A 205 -4.04 -14.87 -3.19
CA ALA A 205 -4.17 -13.46 -2.85
C ALA A 205 -5.64 -13.00 -2.81
N ALA A 206 -6.45 -13.42 -3.78
CA ALA A 206 -7.88 -13.12 -3.79
C ALA A 206 -8.61 -13.73 -2.56
N ILE A 207 -8.27 -14.96 -2.17
CA ILE A 207 -8.82 -15.62 -0.98
C ILE A 207 -8.50 -14.84 0.29
N LEU A 208 -7.28 -14.31 0.42
CA LEU A 208 -6.91 -13.48 1.58
C LEU A 208 -7.79 -12.24 1.70
N TRP A 209 -8.01 -11.55 0.58
CA TRP A 209 -8.93 -10.40 0.54
C TRP A 209 -10.35 -10.82 0.86
N LEU A 210 -10.89 -11.90 0.28
CA LEU A 210 -12.24 -12.38 0.58
C LEU A 210 -12.41 -12.78 2.06
N GLY A 211 -11.42 -13.49 2.62
CA GLY A 211 -11.44 -13.91 4.02
C GLY A 211 -11.37 -12.74 5.00
N ARG A 212 -10.56 -11.71 4.69
CA ARG A 212 -10.37 -10.55 5.56
C ARG A 212 -11.39 -9.43 5.32
N SER A 213 -11.97 -9.38 4.13
CA SER A 213 -13.06 -8.46 3.78
C SER A 213 -14.38 -8.81 4.46
N TYR A 214 -14.56 -10.00 5.06
CA TYR A 214 -15.67 -10.23 5.98
C TYR A 214 -15.73 -9.17 7.10
N SER A 215 -14.57 -8.71 7.60
CA SER A 215 -14.51 -7.59 8.55
C SER A 215 -14.81 -6.24 7.87
N PHE A 216 -14.40 -6.03 6.61
CA PHE A 216 -14.74 -4.84 5.83
C PHE A 216 -16.26 -4.74 5.55
N PHE A 217 -16.87 -5.82 5.07
CA PHE A 217 -18.32 -5.92 4.84
C PHE A 217 -19.13 -5.79 6.13
N LYS A 218 -18.56 -6.13 7.29
CA LYS A 218 -19.21 -5.96 8.58
C LYS A 218 -19.03 -4.57 9.19
N VAL A 219 -17.91 -3.90 8.94
CA VAL A 219 -17.55 -2.63 9.62
C VAL A 219 -17.68 -1.43 8.71
N MET A 220 -17.14 -1.48 7.48
CA MET A 220 -17.10 -0.35 6.55
C MET A 220 -18.31 -0.29 5.63
N LEU A 221 -18.78 -1.43 5.11
CA LEU A 221 -19.97 -1.44 4.23
C LEU A 221 -21.20 -0.78 4.91
N PRO A 222 -21.52 -1.03 6.20
CA PRO A 222 -22.65 -0.35 6.85
C PRO A 222 -22.44 1.17 7.01
N ILE A 223 -21.18 1.62 7.14
CA ILE A 223 -20.83 3.05 7.24
C ILE A 223 -21.00 3.72 5.87
N ILE A 224 -20.57 3.05 4.79
CA ILE A 224 -20.74 3.48 3.40
C ILE A 224 -22.23 3.51 3.03
N GLU A 225 -22.97 2.44 3.33
CA GLU A 225 -24.43 2.35 3.12
C GLU A 225 -25.16 3.50 3.84
N ARG A 226 -24.75 3.82 5.07
CA ARG A 226 -25.30 4.96 5.82
C ARG A 226 -24.96 6.29 5.17
N ALA A 227 -23.71 6.51 4.77
CA ALA A 227 -23.29 7.75 4.12
C ALA A 227 -24.07 8.00 2.82
N ILE A 228 -24.21 6.98 1.96
CA ILE A 228 -24.99 7.03 0.72
C ILE A 228 -26.47 7.34 1.04
N LYS A 229 -27.06 6.65 2.01
CA LYS A 229 -28.47 6.87 2.42
C LYS A 229 -28.71 8.27 2.98
N GLU A 230 -27.71 8.86 3.64
CA GLU A 230 -27.76 10.22 4.18
C GLU A 230 -27.39 11.30 3.15
N GLY A 231 -27.11 10.93 1.90
CA GLY A 231 -26.68 11.86 0.85
C GLY A 231 -25.30 12.48 1.12
N LYS A 232 -24.50 11.85 2.00
CA LYS A 232 -23.14 12.26 2.33
C LYS A 232 -22.16 11.54 1.42
N GLN A 233 -21.03 12.18 1.13
CA GLN A 233 -19.94 11.48 0.47
C GLN A 233 -19.51 10.30 1.35
N PRO A 234 -19.44 9.08 0.78
CA PRO A 234 -18.82 7.97 1.49
C PRO A 234 -17.37 8.35 1.83
N PRO A 235 -16.77 7.70 2.84
CA PRO A 235 -15.33 7.82 3.07
C PRO A 235 -14.59 7.68 1.73
N THR A 236 -13.67 8.60 1.46
CA THR A 236 -12.93 8.67 0.19
C THR A 236 -12.37 7.30 -0.19
N GLY A 237 -12.61 6.91 -1.45
CA GLY A 237 -11.95 5.85 -2.23
C GLY A 237 -12.60 4.44 -2.24
N CYS A 238 -13.84 4.29 -1.76
CA CYS A 238 -14.63 3.07 -1.99
C CYS A 238 -15.13 2.86 -3.44
N GLY A 239 -14.59 3.55 -4.44
CA GLY A 239 -15.13 3.55 -5.80
C GLY A 239 -16.50 4.22 -5.89
N SER A 240 -16.98 4.46 -7.11
CA SER A 240 -18.34 4.97 -7.32
C SER A 240 -19.36 3.86 -7.08
N GLY A 241 -20.41 4.13 -6.31
CA GLY A 241 -21.53 3.21 -6.18
C GLY A 241 -22.17 2.94 -7.55
N ILE A 242 -22.36 1.67 -7.90
CA ILE A 242 -22.98 1.23 -9.15
C ILE A 242 -24.16 0.31 -8.86
N ALA A 243 -25.25 0.53 -9.59
CA ALA A 243 -26.42 -0.34 -9.54
C ALA A 243 -26.06 -1.78 -9.94
N PRO A 244 -26.63 -2.80 -9.27
CA PRO A 244 -26.32 -4.20 -9.56
C PRO A 244 -26.66 -4.56 -11.02
N GLY A 245 -25.76 -5.28 -11.68
CA GLY A 245 -25.99 -5.79 -13.03
C GLY A 245 -27.03 -6.91 -13.07
N GLU A 246 -27.49 -7.27 -14.27
CA GLU A 246 -28.60 -8.22 -14.48
C GLU A 246 -28.41 -9.59 -13.80
N LEU A 247 -27.18 -10.11 -13.78
CA LEU A 247 -26.85 -11.38 -13.10
C LEU A 247 -26.97 -11.27 -11.57
N ALA A 248 -26.57 -10.13 -10.99
CA ALA A 248 -26.68 -9.89 -9.56
C ALA A 248 -28.16 -9.73 -9.15
N LEU A 249 -28.95 -9.03 -9.99
CA LEU A 249 -30.40 -8.91 -9.83
C LEU A 249 -31.09 -10.28 -9.89
N ALA A 250 -30.69 -11.15 -10.83
CA ALA A 250 -31.21 -12.52 -10.93
C ALA A 250 -30.87 -13.37 -9.70
N GLY A 251 -29.75 -13.09 -9.02
CA GLY A 251 -29.34 -13.69 -7.75
C GLY A 251 -30.00 -13.08 -6.50
N GLY A 252 -30.94 -12.14 -6.66
CA GLY A 252 -31.62 -11.47 -5.54
C GLY A 252 -30.82 -10.35 -4.88
N VAL A 253 -29.71 -9.91 -5.49
CA VAL A 253 -28.95 -8.76 -5.01
C VAL A 253 -29.66 -7.47 -5.45
N THR A 254 -30.25 -6.79 -4.48
CA THR A 254 -31.05 -5.57 -4.69
C THR A 254 -30.32 -4.28 -4.28
N ARG A 255 -29.08 -4.39 -3.83
CA ARG A 255 -28.27 -3.28 -3.31
C ARG A 255 -27.20 -2.87 -4.29
N ASP A 256 -26.91 -1.57 -4.33
CA ASP A 256 -25.80 -1.00 -5.09
C ASP A 256 -24.47 -1.56 -4.60
N GLY A 257 -23.60 -1.91 -5.55
CA GLY A 257 -22.26 -2.43 -5.32
C GLY A 257 -21.18 -1.35 -5.43
N LEU A 258 -19.95 -1.72 -5.08
CA LEU A 258 -18.77 -0.89 -5.29
C LEU A 258 -18.19 -1.20 -6.67
N SER A 259 -17.89 -0.18 -7.47
CA SER A 259 -17.19 -0.34 -8.74
C SER A 259 -15.97 0.56 -8.81
N LEU A 260 -14.88 -0.01 -9.32
CA LEU A 260 -13.72 0.76 -9.75
C LEU A 260 -14.09 1.46 -11.07
N ALA A 261 -13.88 2.78 -11.14
CA ALA A 261 -14.07 3.52 -12.39
C ALA A 261 -13.23 2.87 -13.50
N ARG A 262 -13.83 2.71 -14.69
CA ARG A 262 -13.17 2.11 -15.86
C ARG A 262 -12.04 2.99 -16.38
#